data_AF-A0A285VCP6-F1
#
_entry.id   AF-A0A285VCP6-F1
#
_cell.length_a   1.000
_cell.length_b   1.000
_cell.length_c   1.000
_cell.angle_alpha   90.00
_cell.angle_beta   90.00
_cell.angle_gamma   90.00
#
_symmetry.space_group_name_H-M   'P 1'
#
loop_
_entity.id
_entity.type
_entity.pdbx_description
1 polymer ?
#
loop_
_entity_poly.entity_id
_entity_poly.type
_entity_poly.pdbx_seq_one_letter_code
_entity_poly.pdbx_strand_id
1 'polypeptide(L)'
;MRMPALTAATAALLLVGAASASAQPPWAEPIELHCDDGQHYEVWVNGSGTFTPGNVAGSTQMLVPVWFGDNVSTITPPGGSPVIETGPDEAKGKGMVMDRVRRDLLYCTYSDSFTLTEPEMGYPAGTVVTFEGAVRGFLTGR
;
A
#
# COMPACT_ATOMS: atom_id res chain seq x y z
N MET A 1 51.47 49.18 -11.37
CA MET A 1 50.66 48.37 -12.30
C MET A 1 50.72 46.91 -11.87
N ARG A 2 49.55 46.29 -11.62
CA ARG A 2 49.18 44.86 -11.63
C ARG A 2 48.27 44.55 -10.43
N MET A 3 46.98 44.46 -10.76
CA MET A 3 45.84 44.18 -9.88
C MET A 3 45.85 42.70 -9.44
N PRO A 4 45.41 42.36 -8.22
CA PRO A 4 45.10 40.98 -7.87
C PRO A 4 43.77 40.58 -8.54
N ALA A 5 43.81 39.50 -9.33
CA ALA A 5 42.63 38.93 -9.97
C ALA A 5 41.75 38.26 -8.90
N LEU A 6 40.54 38.80 -8.71
CA LEU A 6 39.49 38.23 -7.88
C LEU A 6 38.81 37.11 -8.69
N THR A 7 39.18 35.85 -8.45
CA THR A 7 38.47 34.70 -9.03
C THR A 7 37.15 34.49 -8.29
N ALA A 8 36.06 34.86 -8.97
CA ALA A 8 34.69 34.69 -8.49
C ALA A 8 34.34 33.20 -8.36
N ALA A 9 34.08 32.75 -7.14
CA ALA A 9 33.50 31.45 -6.85
C ALA A 9 32.04 31.43 -7.33
N THR A 10 31.77 30.72 -8.43
CA THR A 10 30.40 30.45 -8.88
C THR A 10 30.02 29.07 -8.36
N ALA A 11 29.40 29.02 -7.18
CA ALA A 11 28.81 27.79 -6.65
C ALA A 11 27.56 27.48 -7.47
N ALA A 12 27.69 26.54 -8.41
CA ALA A 12 26.54 25.95 -9.09
C ALA A 12 25.73 25.15 -8.03
N LEU A 13 24.61 25.72 -7.57
CA LEU A 13 23.59 24.94 -6.87
C LEU A 13 23.02 23.93 -7.88
N LEU A 14 23.50 22.70 -7.80
CA LEU A 14 22.83 21.56 -8.40
C LEU A 14 21.50 21.39 -7.65
N LEU A 15 20.42 21.89 -8.25
CA LEU A 15 19.06 21.46 -7.98
C LEU A 15 18.99 19.97 -8.38
N VAL A 16 19.44 19.10 -7.48
CA VAL A 16 19.11 17.68 -7.54
C VAL A 16 17.62 17.64 -7.26
N GLY A 17 16.81 17.53 -8.32
CA GLY A 17 15.41 17.17 -8.18
C GLY A 17 15.36 15.93 -7.31
N ALA A 18 14.65 16.00 -6.18
CA ALA A 18 14.33 14.83 -5.40
C ALA A 18 13.43 13.96 -6.29
N ALA A 19 14.04 13.05 -7.05
CA ALA A 19 13.30 11.92 -7.57
C ALA A 19 12.75 11.20 -6.32
N SER A 20 11.42 11.10 -6.23
CA SER A 20 10.78 10.29 -5.20
C SER A 20 11.41 8.91 -5.25
N ALA A 21 12.18 8.55 -4.23
CA ALA A 21 12.71 7.20 -4.13
C ALA A 21 11.52 6.27 -3.86
N SER A 22 10.96 5.67 -4.91
CA SER A 22 9.94 4.63 -4.77
C SER A 22 10.63 3.38 -4.20
N ALA A 23 10.31 3.02 -2.96
CA ALA A 23 10.73 1.75 -2.36
C ALA A 23 9.88 0.58 -2.91
N GLN A 24 9.80 0.48 -4.23
CA GLN A 24 9.05 -0.55 -4.95
C GLN A 24 9.75 -1.91 -4.76
N PRO A 25 9.08 -2.92 -4.18
CA PRO A 25 9.58 -4.29 -4.19
C PRO A 25 9.55 -4.83 -5.63
N PRO A 26 10.61 -5.52 -6.11
CA PRO A 26 10.65 -6.02 -7.48
C PRO A 26 9.71 -7.22 -7.77
N TRP A 27 8.97 -7.69 -6.77
CA TRP A 27 8.17 -8.93 -6.82
C TRP A 27 6.74 -8.81 -6.26
N ALA A 28 6.36 -7.64 -5.73
CA ALA A 28 4.98 -7.40 -5.33
C ALA A 28 4.24 -6.74 -6.50
N GLU A 29 2.92 -6.88 -6.57
CA GLU A 29 2.02 -6.00 -7.32
C GLU A 29 1.42 -4.97 -6.33
N PRO A 30 1.13 -3.72 -6.77
CA PRO A 30 0.61 -2.71 -5.87
C PRO A 30 -0.88 -2.97 -5.63
N ILE A 31 -1.33 -2.73 -4.40
CA ILE A 31 -2.75 -2.76 -4.07
C ILE A 31 -3.29 -1.34 -4.31
N GLU A 32 -4.29 -1.21 -5.18
CA GLU A 32 -5.02 0.05 -5.35
C GLU A 32 -6.03 0.24 -4.23
N LEU A 33 -5.97 1.40 -3.58
CA LEU A 33 -6.89 1.81 -2.52
C LEU A 33 -7.72 3.00 -2.98
N HIS A 34 -9.04 2.92 -2.77
CA HIS A 34 -9.97 4.02 -2.99
C HIS A 34 -10.38 4.62 -1.65
N CYS A 35 -10.01 5.87 -1.38
CA CYS A 35 -10.19 6.48 -0.06
C CYS A 35 -11.29 7.54 -0.02
N ASP A 36 -11.79 7.82 1.18
CA ASP A 36 -12.86 8.78 1.47
C ASP A 36 -12.49 10.26 1.26
N ASP A 37 -11.21 10.55 1.10
CA ASP A 37 -10.70 11.86 0.65
C ASP A 37 -10.78 12.06 -0.87
N GLY A 38 -11.30 11.06 -1.60
CA GLY A 38 -11.44 11.06 -3.06
C GLY A 38 -10.12 10.78 -3.80
N GLN A 39 -9.05 10.43 -3.10
CA GLN A 39 -7.78 10.02 -3.71
C GLN A 39 -7.71 8.50 -3.90
N HIS A 40 -6.86 8.09 -4.84
CA HIS A 40 -6.48 6.70 -5.04
C HIS A 40 -5.02 6.56 -4.63
N TYR A 41 -4.69 5.49 -3.91
CA TYR A 41 -3.32 5.19 -3.51
C TYR A 41 -2.93 3.80 -4.00
N GLU A 42 -1.87 3.72 -4.78
CA GLU A 42 -1.17 2.47 -5.05
C GLU A 42 -0.20 2.20 -3.91
N VAL A 43 -0.37 1.07 -3.22
CA VAL A 43 0.38 0.74 -2.01
C VAL A 43 1.16 -0.55 -2.17
N TRP A 44 2.46 -0.49 -1.91
CA TRP A 44 3.36 -1.64 -1.86
C TRP A 44 3.59 -2.08 -0.43
N VAL A 45 3.11 -3.26 -0.06
CA VAL A 45 3.34 -3.83 1.27
C VAL A 45 4.60 -4.69 1.25
N ASN A 46 5.56 -4.38 2.12
CA ASN A 46 6.78 -5.17 2.27
C ASN A 46 6.90 -5.67 3.71
N GLY A 47 6.37 -6.86 3.94
CA GLY A 47 6.41 -7.55 5.24
C GLY A 47 5.30 -8.59 5.37
N SER A 48 5.36 -9.40 6.44
CA SER A 48 4.46 -10.53 6.66
C SER A 48 3.47 -10.33 7.82
N GLY A 49 3.48 -9.18 8.49
CA GLY A 49 2.53 -8.87 9.55
C GLY A 49 1.21 -8.29 9.01
N THR A 50 0.09 -8.58 9.67
CA THR A 50 -1.24 -8.05 9.30
C THR A 50 -1.25 -6.52 9.20
N PHE A 51 -0.59 -5.82 10.13
CA PHE A 51 -0.54 -4.35 10.16
C PHE A 51 0.80 -3.78 9.67
N THR A 52 1.39 -4.41 8.66
CA THR A 52 2.60 -3.92 7.97
C THR A 52 2.30 -2.60 7.25
N PRO A 53 3.07 -1.52 7.48
CA PRO A 53 2.92 -0.30 6.69
C PRO A 53 3.26 -0.53 5.21
N GLY A 54 2.49 0.08 4.32
CA GLY A 54 2.73 0.04 2.88
C GLY A 54 3.32 1.35 2.37
N ASN A 55 4.21 1.26 1.39
CA ASN A 55 4.79 2.42 0.70
C ASN A 55 3.81 2.92 -0.35
N VAL A 56 3.52 4.23 -0.38
CA VAL A 56 2.69 4.82 -1.43
C VAL A 56 3.54 5.01 -2.69
N ALA A 57 3.08 4.49 -3.83
CA ALA A 57 3.79 4.57 -5.10
C ALA A 57 4.03 6.04 -5.51
N GLY A 58 5.21 6.33 -6.08
CA GLY A 58 5.58 7.68 -6.51
C GLY A 58 5.78 8.71 -5.38
N SER A 59 5.68 8.29 -4.12
CA SER A 59 5.73 9.17 -2.94
C SER A 59 6.79 8.72 -1.94
N THR A 60 7.13 9.60 -1.00
CA THR A 60 7.91 9.31 0.23
C THR A 60 6.99 8.88 1.38
N GLN A 61 5.68 8.85 1.14
CA GLN A 61 4.70 8.55 2.16
C GLN A 61 4.51 7.05 2.39
N MET A 62 4.15 6.71 3.63
CA MET A 62 3.72 5.37 4.03
C MET A 62 2.28 5.41 4.50
N LEU A 63 1.46 4.47 4.05
CA LEU A 63 0.19 4.17 4.68
C LEU A 63 0.40 3.23 5.86
N VAL A 64 0.01 3.67 7.05
CA VAL A 64 0.08 2.87 8.28
C VAL A 64 -1.33 2.38 8.62
N PRO A 65 -1.65 1.08 8.41
CA PRO A 65 -2.95 0.54 8.76
C PRO A 65 -3.09 0.38 10.28
N VAL A 66 -4.29 0.67 10.78
CA VAL A 66 -4.67 0.49 12.18
C VAL A 66 -5.93 -0.36 12.35
N TRP A 67 -6.66 -0.61 11.27
CA TRP A 67 -7.82 -1.47 11.23
C TRP A 67 -8.03 -2.02 9.83
N PHE A 68 -8.50 -3.26 9.74
CA PHE A 68 -9.05 -3.88 8.55
C PHE A 68 -10.49 -4.28 8.83
N GLY A 69 -11.39 -3.99 7.90
CA GLY A 69 -12.79 -4.41 7.98
C GLY A 69 -12.95 -5.87 7.63
N ASP A 70 -14.22 -6.30 7.62
CA ASP A 70 -14.57 -7.62 7.11
C ASP A 70 -14.01 -7.76 5.70
N ASN A 71 -13.28 -8.84 5.48
CA ASN A 71 -12.68 -9.15 4.19
C ASN A 71 -13.51 -10.24 3.53
N VAL A 72 -13.79 -10.07 2.24
CA VAL A 72 -14.55 -11.06 1.47
C VAL A 72 -13.63 -11.62 0.40
N SER A 73 -13.40 -12.92 0.45
CA SER A 73 -12.71 -13.68 -0.59
C SER A 73 -13.74 -14.45 -1.40
N THR A 74 -13.79 -14.23 -2.71
CA THR A 74 -14.59 -15.01 -3.66
C THR A 74 -13.66 -15.90 -4.46
N ILE A 75 -13.78 -17.21 -4.27
CA ILE A 75 -12.94 -18.23 -4.90
C ILE A 75 -13.78 -18.92 -5.99
N THR A 76 -13.39 -18.77 -7.25
CA THR A 76 -14.13 -19.30 -8.40
C THR A 76 -13.31 -20.34 -9.16
N PRO A 77 -13.53 -21.64 -8.90
CA PRO A 77 -12.85 -22.71 -9.65
C PRO A 77 -13.30 -22.75 -11.12
N PRO A 78 -12.45 -23.24 -12.04
CA PRO A 78 -12.83 -23.41 -13.45
C PRO A 78 -14.05 -24.32 -13.60
N GLY A 79 -15.14 -23.80 -14.18
CA GLY A 79 -16.38 -24.55 -14.39
C GLY A 79 -17.15 -24.88 -13.10
N GLY A 80 -16.73 -24.35 -11.94
CA GLY A 80 -17.38 -24.52 -10.64
C GLY A 80 -18.26 -23.33 -10.26
N SER A 81 -18.98 -23.48 -9.14
CA SER A 81 -19.65 -22.35 -8.50
C SER A 81 -18.68 -21.61 -7.56
N PRO A 82 -18.80 -20.28 -7.42
CA PRO A 82 -17.99 -19.53 -6.46
C PRO A 82 -18.22 -19.98 -5.01
N VAL A 83 -17.14 -19.98 -4.23
CA VAL A 83 -17.14 -20.13 -2.78
C VAL A 83 -16.81 -18.76 -2.18
N ILE A 84 -17.58 -18.34 -1.19
CA ILE A 84 -17.38 -17.05 -0.51
C ILE A 84 -16.86 -17.34 0.90
N GLU A 85 -15.72 -16.74 1.24
CA GLU A 85 -15.12 -16.78 2.56
C GLU A 85 -15.07 -15.36 3.14
N THR A 86 -15.43 -15.21 4.41
CA THR A 86 -15.39 -13.92 5.10
C THR A 86 -14.40 -13.97 6.25
N GLY A 87 -13.42 -13.05 6.23
CA GLY A 87 -12.52 -12.79 7.34
C GLY A 87 -13.12 -11.75 8.30
N PRO A 88 -12.86 -11.85 9.61
CA PRO A 88 -13.38 -10.90 10.58
C PRO A 88 -12.68 -9.53 10.46
N ASP A 89 -13.34 -8.50 10.97
CA ASP A 89 -12.69 -7.23 11.27
C ASP A 89 -11.53 -7.40 12.28
N GLU A 90 -10.45 -6.66 12.06
CA GLU A 90 -9.29 -6.69 12.94
C GLU A 90 -8.79 -5.28 13.21
N ALA A 91 -8.69 -4.92 14.50
CA ALA A 91 -8.14 -3.65 14.96
C ALA A 91 -6.78 -3.84 15.63
N LYS A 92 -5.79 -3.04 15.23
CA LYS A 92 -4.44 -3.11 15.79
C LYS A 92 -4.46 -2.87 17.30
N GLY A 93 -3.90 -3.80 18.06
CA GLY A 93 -3.91 -3.73 19.51
C GLY A 93 -5.33 -3.74 20.11
N LYS A 94 -6.28 -4.43 19.48
CA LYS A 94 -7.69 -4.49 19.89
C LYS A 94 -8.37 -3.12 19.95
N GLY A 95 -8.05 -2.25 19.00
CA GLY A 95 -8.60 -0.89 18.89
C GLY A 95 -7.85 0.18 19.70
N MET A 96 -7.04 -0.21 20.68
CA MET A 96 -6.28 0.74 21.53
C MET A 96 -5.35 1.66 20.74
N VAL A 97 -4.90 1.22 19.55
CA VAL A 97 -4.07 2.06 18.68
C VAL A 97 -4.89 3.17 18.05
N MET A 98 -6.10 2.88 17.55
CA MET A 98 -6.96 3.86 16.88
C MET A 98 -7.26 5.05 17.80
N ASP A 99 -7.60 4.79 19.07
CA ASP A 99 -7.87 5.84 20.08
C ASP A 99 -6.68 6.76 20.36
N ARG A 100 -5.46 6.33 20.01
CA ARG A 100 -4.21 7.04 20.27
C ARG A 100 -3.64 7.71 19.02
N VAL A 101 -4.15 7.40 17.82
CA VAL A 101 -3.73 8.08 16.60
C VAL A 101 -4.13 9.55 16.69
N ARG A 102 -3.16 10.44 16.54
CA ARG A 102 -3.35 11.91 16.56
C ARG A 102 -3.37 12.52 15.15
N ARG A 103 -3.62 11.69 14.15
CA ARG A 103 -3.66 12.01 12.72
C ARG A 103 -5.04 11.66 12.19
N ASP A 104 -5.43 12.29 11.10
CA ASP A 104 -6.66 11.91 10.41
C ASP A 104 -6.52 10.49 9.88
N LEU A 105 -7.55 9.69 10.12
CA LEU A 105 -7.65 8.33 9.62
C LEU A 105 -8.41 8.36 8.30
N LEU A 106 -7.74 7.93 7.24
CA LEU A 106 -8.37 7.62 5.96
C LEU A 106 -9.17 6.34 6.09
N TYR A 107 -10.34 6.30 5.47
CA TYR A 107 -11.07 5.07 5.23
C TYR A 107 -10.94 4.72 3.75
N CYS A 108 -10.39 3.55 3.46
CA CYS A 108 -10.18 3.11 2.09
C CYS A 108 -10.73 1.71 1.85
N THR A 109 -11.16 1.45 0.64
CA THR A 109 -11.55 0.11 0.16
C THR A 109 -10.56 -0.40 -0.87
N TYR A 110 -10.41 -1.70 -0.97
CA TYR A 110 -9.62 -2.37 -2.01
C TYR A 110 -10.40 -3.55 -2.58
N SER A 111 -10.09 -3.87 -3.83
CA SER A 111 -10.52 -5.07 -4.53
C SER A 111 -9.38 -5.48 -5.45
N ASP A 112 -8.95 -6.73 -5.35
CA ASP A 112 -7.90 -7.26 -6.21
C ASP A 112 -8.15 -8.75 -6.46
N SER A 113 -7.56 -9.28 -7.53
CA SER A 113 -7.78 -10.66 -7.95
C SER A 113 -6.56 -11.26 -8.61
N PHE A 114 -6.34 -12.55 -8.35
CA PHE A 114 -5.32 -13.34 -9.01
C PHE A 114 -5.88 -14.67 -9.49
N THR A 115 -5.16 -15.29 -10.41
CA THR A 115 -5.47 -16.64 -10.89
C THR A 115 -4.39 -17.60 -10.42
N LEU A 116 -4.80 -18.72 -9.82
CA LEU A 116 -3.88 -19.79 -9.46
C LEU A 116 -3.23 -20.37 -10.72
N THR A 117 -1.91 -20.30 -10.82
CA THR A 117 -1.16 -20.92 -11.92
C THR A 117 -0.93 -22.41 -11.70
N GLU A 118 -1.01 -22.86 -10.45
CA GLU A 118 -0.88 -24.25 -10.02
C GLU A 118 -1.92 -24.58 -8.94
N PRO A 119 -2.24 -25.86 -8.70
CA PRO A 119 -3.20 -26.22 -7.66
C PRO A 119 -2.70 -25.82 -6.26
N GLU A 120 -3.55 -25.16 -5.48
CA GLU A 120 -3.22 -24.66 -4.14
C GLU A 120 -4.43 -24.79 -3.20
N MET A 121 -4.20 -25.17 -1.93
CA MET A 121 -5.23 -25.25 -0.89
C MET A 121 -6.49 -26.07 -1.26
N GLY A 122 -6.34 -27.06 -2.15
CA GLY A 122 -7.45 -27.90 -2.62
C GLY A 122 -8.19 -27.37 -3.85
N TYR A 123 -7.81 -26.20 -4.37
CA TYR A 123 -8.34 -25.62 -5.60
C TYR A 123 -7.41 -25.92 -6.80
N PRO A 124 -7.96 -26.19 -8.00
CA PRO A 124 -7.15 -26.45 -9.19
C PRO A 124 -6.53 -25.17 -9.77
N ALA A 125 -5.51 -25.33 -10.61
CA ALA A 125 -5.01 -24.25 -11.46
C ALA A 125 -6.15 -23.66 -12.31
N GLY A 126 -6.08 -22.34 -12.58
CA GLY A 126 -7.12 -21.57 -13.24
C GLY A 126 -8.24 -21.07 -12.31
N THR A 127 -8.19 -21.40 -11.02
CA THR A 127 -9.10 -20.81 -10.03
C THR A 127 -8.81 -19.32 -9.90
N VAL A 128 -9.86 -18.49 -10.01
CA VAL A 128 -9.77 -17.05 -9.79
C VAL A 128 -10.13 -16.76 -8.34
N VAL A 129 -9.26 -16.04 -7.64
CA VAL A 129 -9.49 -15.57 -6.28
C VAL A 129 -9.60 -14.06 -6.33
N THR A 130 -10.74 -13.53 -5.91
CA THR A 130 -10.96 -12.09 -5.71
C THR A 130 -11.03 -11.82 -4.23
N PHE A 131 -10.36 -10.79 -3.75
CA PHE A 131 -10.42 -10.34 -2.37
C PHE A 131 -10.80 -8.87 -2.29
N GLU A 132 -11.79 -8.59 -1.45
CA GLU A 132 -12.33 -7.26 -1.22
C GLU A 132 -12.29 -6.94 0.26
N GLY A 133 -12.04 -5.68 0.60
CA GLY A 133 -11.98 -5.29 1.99
C GLY A 133 -11.91 -3.79 2.18
N ALA A 134 -11.79 -3.42 3.45
CA ALA A 134 -11.62 -2.04 3.87
C ALA A 134 -10.43 -1.93 4.82
N VAL A 135 -9.76 -0.79 4.79
CA VAL A 135 -8.65 -0.45 5.67
C VAL A 135 -8.86 0.95 6.22
N ARG A 136 -8.54 1.13 7.49
CA ARG A 136 -8.35 2.45 8.08
C ARG A 136 -6.90 2.63 8.45
N GLY A 137 -6.35 3.77 8.07
CA GLY A 137 -4.94 4.07 8.28
C GLY A 137 -4.67 5.55 8.23
N PHE A 138 -3.41 5.91 8.45
CA PHE A 138 -2.96 7.28 8.30
C PHE A 138 -1.69 7.32 7.47
N LEU A 139 -1.50 8.41 6.73
CA LEU A 139 -0.27 8.65 6.01
C LEU A 139 0.82 9.19 6.94
N THR A 140 2.03 8.72 6.73
CA THR A 140 3.27 9.25 7.31
C THR A 140 4.25 9.63 6.21
N GLY A 141 5.27 10.42 6.52
CA GLY A 141 6.11 11.06 5.50
C GLY A 141 5.56 12.43 5.09
N ARG A 142 6.44 13.27 4.56
CA ARG A 142 6.13 14.56 3.93
C ARG A 142 6.72 14.55 2.52
#